data_AF-A0A2V1B9R6-F1
#
_entry.id   AF-A0A2V1B9R6-F1
#
_cell.length_a   1.000
_cell.length_b   1.000
_cell.length_c   1.000
_cell.angle_alpha   90.00
_cell.angle_beta   90.00
_cell.angle_gamma   90.00
#
_symmetry.space_group_name_H-M   'P 1'
#
loop_
_entity.id
_entity.type
_entity.pdbx_description
1 polymer ?
#
loop_
_entity_poly.entity_id
_entity_poly.type
_entity_poly.pdbx_seq_one_letter_code
_entity_poly.pdbx_strand_id
1 'polypeptide(L)'
;MASITLKIFDANNDPIDGVSIILDAKTGSTNSNGIFSISGIDIDRNFHYLSISHPYYTIEFVEFRGSLRDGEYNNPLLQRSLASGNIELTIYLGRLYTAPTIFKENIEVNALAVTGSNLPGALTFKLPNDRYSHTYSYRGQWLDPLAIELAEKRILPDVQPAVTDKGWRRFRSAPANPPTDIQALGRFFWLLHPGSPKDPQFAVAVWSPNINHDGPLDPLDMVVFFSPHTRDYPAKYPFGLVKKTNPGDQQYMTLGKKYLLDEYGFAYNLIARRRRAVMVMPICNKGSWGPYSSGEGIYRLCREVSVFLHREARTSNLSLKSVGGIDRKTWFIGGSLRSPGAGIWSTDFGAPPKVGRIVISGYSRGIDPVISIMRTWRAAGFSQQYWGCSPPSSSNSNRQDPNQAFSTAWQELWDLDGAHAPSNGGIGWPAYTALLSKWFSADQTRMMRLFHSLEQPDPKKDGNVFWKKLMMEDKPYENYKIDGARELQGKRWTVVHCDAKYIGNKPAVGVPPLPDAHHATPKVAFSHLAALSPVGTT
;
A
#
# COMPACT_ATOMS: atom_id res chain seq x y z
N MET A 1 40.15 12.65 -20.26
CA MET A 1 39.13 11.58 -20.17
C MET A 1 38.37 11.78 -18.87
N ALA A 2 37.04 11.93 -18.93
CA ALA A 2 36.24 12.05 -17.72
C ALA A 2 36.17 10.69 -16.98
N SER A 3 36.17 10.70 -15.66
CA SER A 3 35.80 9.54 -14.87
C SER A 3 34.30 9.57 -14.59
N ILE A 4 33.70 8.38 -14.57
CA ILE A 4 32.31 8.17 -14.19
C ILE A 4 32.31 7.38 -12.89
N THR A 5 31.56 7.85 -11.92
CA THR A 5 31.34 7.15 -10.64
C THR A 5 29.88 6.75 -10.54
N LEU A 6 29.63 5.45 -10.44
CA LEU A 6 28.32 4.89 -10.16
C LEU A 6 28.18 4.62 -8.67
N LYS A 7 27.09 5.06 -8.07
CA LYS A 7 26.71 4.78 -6.68
C LYS A 7 25.38 4.05 -6.67
N ILE A 8 25.34 2.86 -6.08
CA ILE A 8 24.14 2.03 -6.03
C ILE A 8 23.68 1.87 -4.58
N PHE A 9 22.45 2.28 -4.33
CA PHE A 9 21.80 2.19 -3.02
C PHE A 9 20.52 1.38 -3.10
N ASP A 10 20.08 0.79 -2.00
CA ASP A 10 18.77 0.15 -1.92
C ASP A 10 17.67 1.14 -1.48
N ALA A 11 16.43 0.66 -1.33
CA ALA A 11 15.33 1.46 -0.79
C ALA A 11 15.60 1.99 0.64
N ASN A 12 16.54 1.38 1.36
CA ASN A 12 17.01 1.87 2.64
C ASN A 12 18.03 3.00 2.57
N ASN A 13 18.40 3.41 1.36
CA ASN A 13 19.56 4.24 1.06
C ASN A 13 20.87 3.51 1.42
N ASP A 14 20.86 2.21 1.74
CA ASP A 14 22.07 1.48 2.13
C ASP A 14 22.87 1.12 0.87
N PRO A 15 24.20 1.27 0.89
CA PRO A 15 25.03 0.91 -0.26
C PRO A 15 24.91 -0.59 -0.55
N ILE A 16 24.86 -0.96 -1.83
CA ILE A 16 24.76 -2.35 -2.24
C ILE A 16 26.09 -2.82 -2.80
N ASP A 17 26.71 -3.79 -2.13
CA ASP A 17 27.94 -4.47 -2.57
C ASP A 17 27.66 -5.48 -3.69
N GLY A 18 28.64 -5.71 -4.57
CA GLY A 18 28.58 -6.77 -5.57
C GLY A 18 27.52 -6.61 -6.67
N VAL A 19 27.01 -5.39 -6.89
CA VAL A 19 26.07 -5.10 -7.99
C VAL A 19 26.82 -5.16 -9.31
N SER A 20 26.36 -5.98 -10.25
CA SER A 20 26.95 -6.07 -11.58
C SER A 20 26.51 -4.88 -12.44
N ILE A 21 27.47 -4.18 -13.02
CA ILE A 21 27.28 -2.99 -13.84
C ILE A 21 27.84 -3.25 -15.24
N ILE A 22 27.08 -2.86 -16.26
CA ILE A 22 27.52 -2.84 -17.66
C ILE A 22 27.20 -1.45 -18.24
N LEU A 23 28.22 -0.68 -18.65
CA LEU A 23 28.08 0.62 -19.33
C LEU A 23 28.83 0.56 -20.68
N ASP A 24 28.10 0.63 -21.80
CA ASP A 24 28.66 0.60 -23.17
C ASP A 24 29.73 -0.48 -23.41
N ALA A 25 29.45 -1.71 -22.97
CA ALA A 25 30.32 -2.90 -23.00
C ALA A 25 31.41 -2.98 -21.93
N LYS A 26 31.62 -1.95 -21.11
CA LYS A 26 32.50 -2.04 -19.94
C LYS A 26 31.75 -2.61 -18.77
N THR A 27 32.35 -3.57 -18.08
CA THR A 27 31.72 -4.30 -16.98
C THR A 27 32.49 -4.12 -15.66
N GLY A 28 31.80 -4.29 -14.55
CA GLY A 28 32.40 -4.31 -13.23
C GLY A 28 31.37 -4.59 -12.13
N SER A 29 31.80 -4.45 -10.88
CA SER A 29 30.93 -4.58 -9.71
C SER A 29 31.16 -3.47 -8.71
N THR A 30 30.11 -3.10 -7.96
CA THR A 30 30.26 -2.21 -6.81
C THR A 30 31.08 -2.86 -5.70
N ASN A 31 31.75 -2.03 -4.92
CA ASN A 31 32.39 -2.42 -3.65
C ASN A 31 31.43 -2.30 -2.47
N SER A 32 31.92 -2.51 -1.24
CA SER A 32 31.16 -2.43 0.00
C SER A 32 30.52 -1.06 0.30
N ASN A 33 30.98 0.01 -0.37
CA ASN A 33 30.38 1.34 -0.30
C ASN A 33 29.34 1.58 -1.39
N GLY A 34 29.01 0.56 -2.20
CA GLY A 34 28.09 0.67 -3.31
C GLY A 34 28.67 1.43 -4.50
N ILE A 35 29.99 1.57 -4.59
CA ILE A 35 30.67 2.42 -5.58
C ILE A 35 31.35 1.58 -6.65
N PHE A 36 31.18 1.97 -7.91
CA PHE A 36 31.97 1.51 -9.05
C PHE A 36 32.46 2.71 -9.87
N SER A 37 33.76 2.78 -10.15
CA SER A 37 34.34 3.88 -10.94
C SER A 37 34.89 3.34 -12.25
N ILE A 38 34.66 4.07 -13.33
CA ILE A 38 35.11 3.72 -14.67
C ILE A 38 35.70 4.93 -15.39
N SER A 39 36.74 4.68 -16.18
CA SER A 39 37.39 5.66 -17.05
C SER A 39 37.46 5.15 -18.49
N GLY A 40 37.66 6.05 -19.45
CA GLY A 40 37.80 5.70 -20.86
C GLY A 40 36.49 5.33 -21.56
N ILE A 41 35.36 5.84 -21.04
CA ILE A 41 34.09 5.93 -21.76
C ILE A 41 34.10 7.23 -22.56
N ASP A 42 33.71 7.15 -23.84
CA ASP A 42 33.46 8.32 -24.67
C ASP A 42 32.14 8.98 -24.25
N ILE A 43 32.21 9.88 -23.27
CA ILE A 43 31.03 10.49 -22.64
C ILE A 43 30.17 11.33 -23.60
N ASP A 44 30.73 11.75 -24.74
CA ASP A 44 30.10 12.64 -25.71
C ASP A 44 29.36 11.86 -26.82
N ARG A 45 29.36 10.53 -26.74
CA ARG A 45 28.60 9.68 -27.67
C ARG A 45 27.10 9.99 -27.56
N ASN A 46 26.41 9.97 -28.70
CA ASN A 46 24.97 10.29 -28.79
C ASN A 46 24.04 9.25 -28.15
N PHE A 47 24.56 8.12 -27.67
CA PHE A 47 23.78 7.07 -27.06
C PHE A 47 24.62 6.25 -26.10
N HIS A 48 24.08 6.01 -24.92
CA HIS A 48 24.68 5.16 -23.91
C HIS A 48 23.67 4.18 -23.32
N TYR A 49 24.16 3.02 -22.90
CA TYR A 49 23.36 2.00 -22.25
C TYR A 49 24.01 1.51 -20.96
N LEU A 50 23.24 1.55 -19.88
CA LEU A 50 23.61 1.09 -18.55
C LEU A 50 22.67 -0.04 -18.11
N SER A 51 23.22 -1.20 -17.77
CA SER A 51 22.51 -2.32 -17.17
C SER A 51 23.05 -2.58 -15.76
N ILE A 52 22.13 -2.78 -14.81
CA ILE A 52 22.43 -2.95 -13.38
C ILE A 52 21.69 -4.19 -12.90
N SER A 53 22.41 -5.17 -12.36
CA SER A 53 21.80 -6.42 -11.87
C SER A 53 22.39 -6.88 -10.53
N HIS A 54 21.52 -7.45 -9.70
CA HIS A 54 21.87 -8.06 -8.43
C HIS A 54 20.82 -9.14 -8.06
N PRO A 55 21.20 -10.30 -7.49
CA PRO A 55 20.28 -11.42 -7.28
C PRO A 55 19.03 -11.13 -6.42
N TYR A 56 19.11 -10.11 -5.56
CA TYR A 56 18.04 -9.78 -4.61
C TYR A 56 17.22 -8.53 -4.98
N TYR A 57 17.56 -7.84 -6.07
CA TYR A 57 16.90 -6.61 -6.50
C TYR A 57 16.32 -6.76 -7.90
N THR A 58 15.39 -5.88 -8.25
CA THR A 58 14.91 -5.80 -9.63
C THR A 58 16.06 -5.34 -10.53
N ILE A 59 16.20 -5.97 -11.69
CA ILE A 59 17.17 -5.54 -12.71
C ILE A 59 16.73 -4.18 -13.25
N GLU A 60 17.68 -3.26 -13.39
CA GLU A 60 17.44 -1.92 -13.90
C GLU A 60 18.26 -1.65 -15.16
N PHE A 61 17.63 -0.92 -16.09
CA PHE A 61 18.23 -0.47 -17.33
C PHE A 61 18.08 1.03 -17.45
N VAL A 62 19.12 1.70 -17.96
CA VAL A 62 19.08 3.11 -18.32
C VAL A 62 19.62 3.26 -19.72
N GLU A 63 18.82 3.88 -20.58
CA GLU A 63 19.29 4.37 -21.87
C GLU A 63 19.44 5.88 -21.78
N PHE A 64 20.49 6.40 -22.42
CA PHE A 64 20.71 7.83 -22.58
C PHE A 64 20.57 8.22 -24.05
N ARG A 65 19.89 9.33 -24.31
CA ARG A 65 19.82 10.01 -25.61
C ARG A 65 20.66 11.28 -25.53
N GLY A 66 21.72 11.34 -26.34
CA GLY A 66 22.77 12.34 -26.20
C GLY A 66 23.89 11.87 -25.28
N SER A 67 24.75 12.80 -24.88
CA SER A 67 25.93 12.52 -24.05
C SER A 67 25.54 12.05 -22.64
N LEU A 68 26.45 11.37 -21.93
CA LEU A 68 26.25 11.09 -20.51
C LEU A 68 26.16 12.36 -19.65
N ARG A 69 26.73 13.48 -20.11
CA ARG A 69 26.82 14.74 -19.37
C ARG A 69 25.50 15.50 -19.36
N ASP A 70 24.85 15.62 -20.51
CA ASP A 70 23.68 16.50 -20.71
C ASP A 70 22.47 15.80 -21.35
N GLY A 71 22.64 14.59 -21.88
CA GLY A 71 21.58 13.83 -22.53
C GLY A 71 20.42 13.47 -21.61
N GLU A 72 19.25 13.21 -22.19
CA GLU A 72 18.09 12.69 -21.48
C GLU A 72 18.27 11.20 -21.18
N TYR A 73 17.61 10.70 -20.13
CA TYR A 73 17.61 9.29 -19.78
C TYR A 73 16.20 8.80 -19.46
N ASN A 74 16.01 7.48 -19.46
CA ASN A 74 14.67 6.86 -19.37
C ASN A 74 14.40 6.05 -18.09
N ASN A 75 15.25 6.19 -17.07
CA ASN A 75 15.08 5.52 -15.78
C ASN A 75 14.90 6.54 -14.64
N PRO A 76 13.71 6.60 -14.00
CA PRO A 76 13.47 7.50 -12.88
C PRO A 76 14.34 7.26 -11.66
N LEU A 77 14.87 6.05 -11.49
CA LEU A 77 15.72 5.71 -10.34
C LEU A 77 17.15 6.27 -10.46
N LEU A 78 17.52 6.81 -11.63
CA LEU A 78 18.81 7.45 -11.85
C LEU A 78 18.75 8.94 -11.47
N GLN A 79 19.75 9.33 -10.69
CA GLN A 79 20.12 10.72 -10.47
C GLN A 79 21.51 10.97 -11.06
N ARG A 80 21.64 12.04 -11.85
CA ARG A 80 22.90 12.48 -12.41
C ARG A 80 23.37 13.74 -11.70
N SER A 81 24.60 13.75 -11.22
CA SER A 81 25.27 14.95 -10.74
C SER A 81 26.60 15.15 -11.48
N LEU A 82 26.95 16.42 -11.70
CA LEU A 82 28.19 16.83 -12.37
C LEU A 82 29.05 17.56 -11.34
N ALA A 83 30.18 16.97 -10.96
CA ALA A 83 31.10 17.55 -9.98
C ALA A 83 32.51 17.61 -10.55
N SER A 84 33.05 18.82 -10.71
CA SER A 84 34.44 19.06 -11.13
C SER A 84 34.86 18.31 -12.41
N GLY A 85 33.95 18.18 -13.37
CA GLY A 85 34.20 17.49 -14.65
C GLY A 85 33.98 15.97 -14.63
N ASN A 86 33.70 15.38 -13.46
CA ASN A 86 33.32 13.98 -13.31
C ASN A 86 31.80 13.84 -13.35
N ILE A 87 31.34 12.71 -13.90
CA ILE A 87 29.93 12.35 -13.95
C ILE A 87 29.66 11.37 -12.81
N GLU A 88 28.75 11.72 -11.91
CA GLU A 88 28.29 10.82 -10.87
C GLU A 88 26.85 10.39 -11.15
N LEU A 89 26.64 9.08 -11.18
CA LEU A 89 25.36 8.44 -11.43
C LEU A 89 24.94 7.69 -10.17
N THR A 90 23.90 8.17 -9.49
CA THR A 90 23.32 7.51 -8.33
C THR A 90 22.07 6.75 -8.73
N ILE A 91 22.00 5.45 -8.47
CA ILE A 91 20.82 4.62 -8.75
C ILE A 91 20.29 3.98 -7.46
N TYR A 92 18.97 4.03 -7.29
CA TYR A 92 18.26 3.36 -6.20
C TYR A 92 17.61 2.07 -6.68
N LEU A 93 17.96 0.92 -6.10
CA LEU A 93 17.38 -0.38 -6.43
C LEU A 93 16.27 -0.76 -5.44
N GLY A 94 15.13 -1.20 -5.99
CA GLY A 94 14.04 -1.79 -5.23
C GLY A 94 13.95 -3.30 -5.44
N ARG A 95 13.45 -4.01 -4.44
CA ARG A 95 13.18 -5.45 -4.47
C ARG A 95 11.79 -5.77 -5.01
N LEU A 96 10.83 -4.86 -4.84
CA LEU A 96 9.48 -5.04 -5.35
C LEU A 96 9.46 -5.00 -6.88
N TYR A 97 8.81 -6.00 -7.47
CA TYR A 97 8.51 -6.04 -8.90
C TYR A 97 7.05 -6.40 -9.13
N THR A 98 6.52 -6.02 -10.29
CA THR A 98 5.13 -6.32 -10.64
C THR A 98 4.95 -7.83 -10.80
N ALA A 99 3.91 -8.37 -10.19
CA ALA A 99 3.52 -9.76 -10.35
C ALA A 99 3.31 -10.08 -11.85
N PRO A 100 3.80 -11.23 -12.35
CA PRO A 100 3.47 -11.67 -13.69
C PRO A 100 1.95 -11.75 -13.85
N THR A 101 1.45 -11.32 -15.00
CA THR A 101 0.04 -11.44 -15.35
C THR A 101 -0.12 -12.47 -16.45
N ILE A 102 -1.18 -13.27 -16.36
CA ILE A 102 -1.53 -14.26 -17.38
C ILE A 102 -2.97 -14.05 -17.82
N PHE A 103 -3.20 -14.22 -19.11
CA PHE A 103 -4.55 -14.27 -19.67
C PHE A 103 -4.95 -15.72 -19.89
N LYS A 104 -6.17 -16.07 -19.49
CA LYS A 104 -6.80 -17.36 -19.72
C LYS A 104 -8.28 -17.16 -19.96
N GLU A 105 -8.84 -17.88 -20.92
CA GLU A 105 -10.29 -17.87 -21.15
C GLU A 105 -11.02 -18.54 -19.97
N ASN A 106 -12.29 -18.19 -19.77
CA ASN A 106 -13.09 -18.75 -18.68
C ASN A 106 -13.12 -20.29 -18.70
N ILE A 107 -13.18 -20.90 -19.90
CA ILE A 107 -13.19 -22.36 -20.04
C ILE A 107 -11.87 -22.99 -19.57
N GLU A 108 -10.72 -22.37 -19.90
CA GLU A 108 -9.42 -22.83 -19.45
C GLU A 108 -9.27 -22.68 -17.94
N VAL A 109 -9.66 -21.53 -17.38
CA VAL A 109 -9.58 -21.29 -15.93
C VAL A 109 -10.45 -22.28 -15.17
N ASN A 110 -11.64 -22.58 -15.67
CA ASN A 110 -12.55 -23.53 -15.04
C ASN A 110 -12.00 -24.97 -15.11
N ALA A 111 -11.38 -25.36 -16.23
CA ALA A 111 -10.70 -26.65 -16.34
C ALA A 111 -9.53 -26.76 -15.34
N LEU A 112 -8.71 -25.71 -15.22
CA LEU A 112 -7.59 -25.65 -14.26
C LEU A 112 -8.06 -25.60 -12.80
N ALA A 113 -9.24 -25.05 -12.53
CA ALA A 113 -9.83 -25.03 -11.20
C ALA A 113 -10.27 -26.43 -10.73
N VAL A 114 -10.58 -27.38 -11.63
CA VAL A 114 -10.90 -28.76 -11.25
C VAL A 114 -9.76 -29.41 -10.45
N THR A 115 -8.51 -29.10 -10.81
CA THR A 115 -7.29 -29.62 -10.17
C THR A 115 -6.72 -28.69 -9.11
N GLY A 116 -7.17 -27.45 -9.01
CA GLY A 116 -6.59 -26.44 -8.11
C GLY A 116 -5.17 -26.05 -8.54
N SER A 117 -4.96 -25.93 -9.86
CA SER A 117 -3.67 -25.66 -10.47
C SER A 117 -2.97 -24.43 -9.87
N ASN A 118 -1.64 -24.53 -9.72
CA ASN A 118 -0.80 -23.37 -9.41
C ASN A 118 -0.45 -22.66 -10.71
N LEU A 119 -0.70 -21.35 -10.76
CA LEU A 119 -0.44 -20.55 -11.96
C LEU A 119 0.84 -19.73 -11.78
N PRO A 120 1.53 -19.36 -12.87
CA PRO A 120 2.75 -18.55 -12.79
C PRO A 120 2.47 -17.04 -12.60
N GLY A 121 1.21 -16.62 -12.43
CA GLY A 121 0.86 -15.20 -12.32
C GLY A 121 -0.59 -14.92 -11.97
N ALA A 122 -0.89 -13.63 -11.80
CA ALA A 122 -2.22 -13.10 -11.56
C ALA A 122 -3.10 -13.22 -12.82
N LEU A 123 -4.30 -13.75 -12.68
CA LEU A 123 -5.24 -13.91 -13.78
C LEU A 123 -5.84 -12.57 -14.20
N THR A 124 -5.80 -12.34 -15.51
CA THR A 124 -6.43 -11.20 -16.19
C THR A 124 -7.47 -11.71 -17.19
N PHE A 125 -8.50 -10.89 -17.43
CA PHE A 125 -9.64 -11.18 -18.28
C PHE A 125 -9.89 -10.02 -19.21
N LYS A 126 -10.40 -10.29 -20.41
CA LYS A 126 -10.80 -9.25 -21.36
C LYS A 126 -12.12 -8.63 -20.91
N LEU A 127 -12.19 -7.29 -20.93
CA LEU A 127 -13.42 -6.59 -20.56
C LEU A 127 -14.53 -6.84 -21.60
N PRO A 128 -15.78 -7.18 -21.19
CA PRO A 128 -16.85 -7.56 -22.12
C PRO A 128 -17.27 -6.46 -23.10
N ASN A 129 -17.15 -5.19 -22.72
CA ASN A 129 -17.68 -4.03 -23.45
C ASN A 129 -16.61 -3.17 -24.13
N ASP A 130 -15.36 -3.67 -24.22
CA ASP A 130 -14.29 -2.90 -24.84
C ASP A 130 -14.37 -2.96 -26.37
N ARG A 131 -14.73 -1.82 -26.99
CA ARG A 131 -14.71 -1.62 -28.45
C ARG A 131 -13.28 -1.70 -29.03
N TYR A 132 -12.25 -1.58 -28.20
CA TYR A 132 -10.83 -1.56 -28.58
C TYR A 132 -10.09 -2.86 -28.25
N SER A 133 -10.78 -4.01 -28.23
CA SER A 133 -10.24 -5.38 -28.33
C SER A 133 -9.06 -5.84 -27.42
N HIS A 134 -8.48 -5.01 -26.55
CA HIS A 134 -7.23 -5.28 -25.82
C HIS A 134 -7.21 -4.77 -24.37
N THR A 135 -8.34 -4.30 -23.80
CA THR A 135 -8.37 -3.93 -22.38
C THR A 135 -8.59 -5.18 -21.52
N TYR A 136 -7.61 -5.44 -20.65
CA TYR A 136 -7.69 -6.50 -19.66
C TYR A 136 -8.06 -5.90 -18.29
N SER A 137 -8.66 -6.70 -17.40
CA SER A 137 -8.86 -6.41 -15.98
C SER A 137 -8.49 -7.62 -15.14
N TYR A 138 -8.24 -7.44 -13.83
CA TYR A 138 -8.24 -8.59 -12.93
C TYR A 138 -9.66 -9.16 -12.85
N ARG A 139 -9.80 -10.46 -12.56
CA ARG A 139 -11.11 -11.13 -12.55
C ARG A 139 -12.09 -10.40 -11.63
N GLY A 140 -13.28 -10.07 -12.14
CA GLY A 140 -14.36 -9.48 -11.34
C GLY A 140 -14.02 -8.12 -10.74
N GLN A 141 -13.08 -7.38 -11.33
CA GLN A 141 -12.72 -6.04 -10.93
C GLN A 141 -13.72 -5.03 -11.53
N TRP A 142 -14.25 -4.14 -10.71
CA TRP A 142 -15.20 -3.12 -11.17
C TRP A 142 -14.51 -1.78 -11.42
N LEU A 143 -14.65 -1.29 -12.65
CA LEU A 143 -13.91 -0.13 -13.13
C LEU A 143 -14.77 1.08 -13.47
N ASP A 144 -16.09 0.99 -13.30
CA ASP A 144 -16.99 2.07 -13.68
C ASP A 144 -16.93 3.21 -12.65
N PRO A 145 -17.18 4.46 -13.07
CA PRO A 145 -17.31 5.55 -12.12
C PRO A 145 -18.41 5.30 -11.08
N LEU A 146 -18.10 5.43 -9.78
CA LEU A 146 -19.03 5.16 -8.68
C LEU A 146 -19.31 6.40 -7.85
N ALA A 147 -20.59 6.66 -7.60
CA ALA A 147 -21.04 7.65 -6.62
C ALA A 147 -20.93 7.08 -5.19
N ILE A 148 -19.69 6.87 -4.73
CA ILE A 148 -19.43 6.30 -3.40
C ILE A 148 -19.91 7.25 -2.29
N GLU A 149 -20.47 6.70 -1.22
CA GLU A 149 -20.96 7.47 -0.08
C GLU A 149 -19.79 8.04 0.75
N LEU A 150 -19.76 9.36 0.86
CA LEU A 150 -18.77 10.11 1.61
C LEU A 150 -19.36 10.60 2.92
N ALA A 151 -18.95 9.98 4.02
CA ALA A 151 -19.27 10.49 5.35
C ALA A 151 -18.68 11.88 5.60
N GLU A 152 -19.36 12.70 6.37
CA GLU A 152 -18.84 13.98 6.81
C GLU A 152 -17.72 13.82 7.84
N LYS A 153 -16.94 14.88 8.07
CA LYS A 153 -15.89 14.91 9.11
C LYS A 153 -16.44 14.80 10.52
N ARG A 154 -17.75 14.99 10.70
CA ARG A 154 -18.43 14.81 11.98
C ARG A 154 -19.15 13.47 11.91
N ILE A 155 -18.78 12.55 12.80
CA ILE A 155 -19.15 11.14 12.66
C ILE A 155 -20.66 10.88 12.84
N LEU A 156 -21.34 11.61 13.72
CA LEU A 156 -22.78 11.47 13.95
C LEU A 156 -23.52 12.80 13.75
N PRO A 157 -24.79 12.75 13.29
CA PRO A 157 -25.65 13.92 13.23
C PRO A 157 -26.02 14.42 14.62
N ASP A 158 -26.25 15.73 14.74
CA ASP A 158 -26.77 16.38 15.96
C ASP A 158 -28.16 15.88 16.34
N VAL A 159 -28.92 15.48 15.31
CA VAL A 159 -30.26 14.94 15.43
C VAL A 159 -30.19 13.45 15.10
N GLN A 160 -30.79 12.64 15.97
CA GLN A 160 -30.83 11.19 15.82
C GLN A 160 -31.41 10.79 14.44
N PRO A 161 -30.72 9.93 13.66
CA PRO A 161 -31.31 9.36 12.45
C PRO A 161 -32.53 8.54 12.81
N ALA A 162 -33.61 8.68 12.05
CA ALA A 162 -34.79 7.85 12.25
C ALA A 162 -34.44 6.39 11.89
N VAL A 163 -35.08 5.40 12.55
CA VAL A 163 -34.92 3.97 12.18
C VAL A 163 -35.34 3.71 10.73
N THR A 164 -36.13 4.60 10.15
CA THR A 164 -36.57 4.61 8.75
C THR A 164 -35.52 5.16 7.79
N ASP A 165 -34.46 5.80 8.27
CA ASP A 165 -33.38 6.35 7.44
C ASP A 165 -32.60 5.20 6.80
N LYS A 166 -32.81 5.02 5.49
CA LYS A 166 -32.22 3.94 4.71
C LYS A 166 -30.77 4.28 4.37
N GLY A 167 -29.91 3.26 4.45
CA GLY A 167 -28.53 3.31 3.95
C GLY A 167 -27.60 4.18 4.79
N TRP A 168 -26.57 4.74 4.16
CA TRP A 168 -25.46 5.41 4.83
C TRP A 168 -25.76 6.82 5.31
N ARG A 169 -26.88 7.42 4.91
CA ARG A 169 -27.26 8.80 5.28
C ARG A 169 -27.32 9.04 6.79
N ARG A 170 -27.59 8.00 7.58
CA ARG A 170 -27.51 8.01 9.06
C ARG A 170 -26.13 8.34 9.62
N PHE A 171 -25.09 8.20 8.81
CA PHE A 171 -23.69 8.57 9.13
C PHE A 171 -23.30 9.94 8.57
N ARG A 172 -24.28 10.82 8.27
CA ARG A 172 -24.05 12.09 7.58
C ARG A 172 -23.23 11.89 6.30
N SER A 173 -23.67 10.98 5.44
CA SER A 173 -23.00 10.75 4.16
C SER A 173 -23.78 11.37 3.00
N ALA A 174 -23.03 11.77 1.98
CA ALA A 174 -23.58 12.11 0.68
C ALA A 174 -22.80 11.36 -0.42
N PRO A 175 -23.46 10.95 -1.51
CA PRO A 175 -22.77 10.35 -2.65
C PRO A 175 -21.78 11.35 -3.26
N ALA A 176 -20.60 10.86 -3.65
CA ALA A 176 -19.62 11.65 -4.38
C ALA A 176 -20.24 12.22 -5.67
N ASN A 177 -20.07 13.53 -5.88
CA ASN A 177 -20.47 14.22 -7.10
C ASN A 177 -19.32 15.10 -7.61
N PRO A 178 -18.78 14.84 -8.82
CA PRO A 178 -19.15 13.76 -9.74
C PRO A 178 -18.84 12.36 -9.18
N PRO A 179 -19.43 11.28 -9.76
CA PRO A 179 -19.02 9.91 -9.48
C PRO A 179 -17.51 9.75 -9.63
N THR A 180 -16.92 8.97 -8.74
CA THR A 180 -15.48 8.76 -8.68
C THR A 180 -15.02 7.79 -9.75
N ASP A 181 -14.19 8.26 -10.67
CA ASP A 181 -13.58 7.46 -11.72
C ASP A 181 -12.22 6.92 -11.28
N ILE A 182 -12.18 5.65 -10.86
CA ILE A 182 -10.95 5.02 -10.38
C ILE A 182 -9.93 4.75 -11.48
N GLN A 183 -10.38 4.58 -12.73
CA GLN A 183 -9.49 4.35 -13.87
C GLN A 183 -8.74 5.62 -14.24
N ALA A 184 -9.43 6.76 -14.27
CA ALA A 184 -8.82 8.05 -14.57
C ALA A 184 -7.90 8.54 -13.44
N LEU A 185 -8.24 8.24 -12.19
CA LEU A 185 -7.68 8.87 -11.00
C LEU A 185 -6.82 7.95 -10.13
N GLY A 186 -6.46 6.76 -10.60
CA GLY A 186 -5.59 5.86 -9.87
C GLY A 186 -5.00 4.73 -10.69
N ARG A 187 -4.16 3.91 -10.05
CA ARG A 187 -3.66 2.66 -10.61
C ARG A 187 -3.49 1.61 -9.53
N PHE A 188 -3.82 0.37 -9.87
CA PHE A 188 -3.67 -0.77 -8.99
C PHE A 188 -2.56 -1.69 -9.50
N PHE A 189 -1.75 -2.18 -8.57
CA PHE A 189 -0.61 -3.06 -8.81
C PHE A 189 -0.71 -4.28 -7.92
N TRP A 190 -0.45 -5.44 -8.51
CA TRP A 190 -0.01 -6.61 -7.77
C TRP A 190 1.51 -6.65 -7.80
N LEU A 191 2.14 -6.61 -6.63
CA LEU A 191 3.58 -6.67 -6.47
C LEU A 191 3.99 -7.96 -5.77
N LEU A 192 5.21 -8.40 -6.06
CA LEU A 192 5.87 -9.47 -5.33
C LEU A 192 7.09 -8.91 -4.61
N HIS A 193 7.18 -9.19 -3.31
CA HIS A 193 8.35 -8.88 -2.49
C HIS A 193 9.17 -10.16 -2.29
N PRO A 194 10.31 -10.31 -2.98
CA PRO A 194 11.15 -11.47 -2.83
C PRO A 194 11.80 -11.47 -1.44
N GLY A 195 11.71 -12.62 -0.77
CA GLY A 195 12.38 -12.87 0.51
C GLY A 195 13.70 -13.60 0.35
N SER A 196 14.11 -14.25 1.45
CA SER A 196 15.15 -15.28 1.40
C SER A 196 14.75 -16.38 0.39
N PRO A 197 15.70 -17.08 -0.25
CA PRO A 197 15.40 -18.27 -1.07
C PRO A 197 14.58 -19.36 -0.35
N LYS A 198 14.54 -19.34 0.99
CA LYS A 198 13.77 -20.27 1.83
C LYS A 198 12.36 -19.77 2.18
N ASP A 199 12.10 -18.48 2.00
CA ASP A 199 10.81 -17.86 2.30
C ASP A 199 9.95 -17.76 1.03
N PRO A 200 8.61 -17.81 1.14
CA PRO A 200 7.76 -17.46 0.02
C PRO A 200 8.00 -15.99 -0.38
N GLN A 201 7.84 -15.69 -1.67
CA GLN A 201 7.69 -14.31 -2.11
C GLN A 201 6.34 -13.79 -1.63
N PHE A 202 6.30 -12.62 -0.97
CA PHE A 202 5.05 -12.09 -0.45
C PHE A 202 4.35 -11.21 -1.48
N ALA A 203 3.08 -11.50 -1.77
CA ALA A 203 2.21 -10.67 -2.58
C ALA A 203 1.78 -9.42 -1.80
N VAL A 204 1.80 -8.28 -2.48
CA VAL A 204 1.37 -6.97 -1.95
C VAL A 204 0.46 -6.32 -2.98
N ALA A 205 -0.75 -5.95 -2.58
CA ALA A 205 -1.63 -5.12 -3.38
C ALA A 205 -1.30 -3.65 -3.11
N VAL A 206 -1.07 -2.86 -4.15
CA VAL A 206 -0.80 -1.43 -4.02
C VAL A 206 -1.75 -0.66 -4.91
N TRP A 207 -2.43 0.34 -4.34
CA TRP A 207 -3.16 1.33 -5.13
C TRP A 207 -2.55 2.71 -4.93
N SER A 208 -2.25 3.39 -6.04
CA SER A 208 -1.63 4.71 -6.05
C SER A 208 -2.56 5.72 -6.75
N PRO A 209 -2.81 6.89 -6.15
CA PRO A 209 -3.62 7.93 -6.76
C PRO A 209 -2.93 8.52 -8.00
N ASN A 210 -3.75 8.95 -8.96
CA ASN A 210 -3.36 9.64 -10.19
C ASN A 210 -3.93 11.07 -10.17
N ILE A 211 -3.73 11.78 -9.05
CA ILE A 211 -4.25 13.14 -8.86
C ILE A 211 -3.16 14.12 -9.28
N ASN A 212 -3.48 15.03 -10.21
CA ASN A 212 -2.55 16.05 -10.67
C ASN A 212 -1.99 16.88 -9.51
N HIS A 213 -0.69 17.15 -9.56
CA HIS A 213 0.06 17.84 -8.52
C HIS A 213 1.20 18.65 -9.16
N ASP A 214 1.46 19.83 -8.60
CA ASP A 214 2.53 20.72 -9.05
C ASP A 214 3.83 20.32 -8.32
N GLY A 215 4.64 19.44 -8.93
CA GLY A 215 5.94 18.98 -8.39
C GLY A 215 5.93 17.53 -7.90
N PRO A 216 7.03 16.99 -7.36
CA PRO A 216 7.11 15.62 -6.85
C PRO A 216 6.36 15.42 -5.52
N LEU A 217 5.89 14.19 -5.27
CA LEU A 217 5.28 13.81 -3.99
C LEU A 217 6.34 13.45 -2.95
N ASP A 218 6.94 14.44 -2.28
CA ASP A 218 7.84 14.21 -1.13
C ASP A 218 7.37 15.01 0.11
N PRO A 219 7.01 14.34 1.22
CA PRO A 219 7.05 12.90 1.46
C PRO A 219 5.84 12.13 0.89
N LEU A 220 5.95 10.80 0.83
CA LEU A 220 4.89 9.90 0.37
C LEU A 220 4.13 9.27 1.55
N ASP A 221 2.90 9.73 1.75
CA ASP A 221 1.97 9.24 2.77
C ASP A 221 1.34 7.88 2.38
N MET A 222 1.19 6.97 3.34
CA MET A 222 0.70 5.60 3.09
C MET A 222 -0.33 5.12 4.11
N VAL A 223 -1.28 4.31 3.64
CA VAL A 223 -2.21 3.54 4.46
C VAL A 223 -1.91 2.06 4.25
N VAL A 224 -1.39 1.40 5.30
CA VAL A 224 -1.13 -0.03 5.30
C VAL A 224 -2.32 -0.76 5.90
N PHE A 225 -3.03 -1.55 5.10
CA PHE A 225 -4.23 -2.26 5.51
C PHE A 225 -3.99 -3.77 5.56
N PHE A 226 -4.28 -4.37 6.72
CA PHE A 226 -4.27 -5.82 6.92
C PHE A 226 -5.70 -6.37 6.86
N SER A 227 -5.94 -7.26 5.90
CA SER A 227 -7.19 -8.00 5.79
C SER A 227 -7.27 -9.13 6.84
N PRO A 228 -8.42 -9.81 6.97
CA PRO A 228 -8.51 -11.00 7.77
C PRO A 228 -7.51 -12.05 7.27
N HIS A 229 -7.08 -12.89 8.20
CA HIS A 229 -6.04 -13.86 7.97
C HIS A 229 -6.51 -14.99 7.04
N THR A 230 -5.64 -15.45 6.15
CA THR A 230 -5.93 -16.44 5.11
C THR A 230 -5.68 -17.89 5.55
N ARG A 231 -5.92 -18.23 6.84
CA ARG A 231 -5.46 -19.52 7.41
C ARG A 231 -6.06 -20.69 6.66
N ASP A 232 -7.36 -20.54 6.40
CA ASP A 232 -8.21 -21.59 5.86
C ASP A 232 -8.32 -21.52 4.34
N TYR A 233 -7.46 -20.74 3.67
CA TYR A 233 -7.48 -20.63 2.22
C TYR A 233 -6.96 -21.93 1.59
N PRO A 234 -7.80 -22.67 0.84
CA PRO A 234 -7.39 -23.92 0.20
C PRO A 234 -6.42 -23.73 -0.98
N ALA A 235 -6.41 -22.54 -1.59
CA ALA A 235 -5.55 -22.25 -2.74
C ALA A 235 -4.04 -22.28 -2.37
N LYS A 236 -3.20 -22.59 -3.35
CA LYS A 236 -1.74 -22.41 -3.25
C LYS A 236 -1.41 -20.92 -3.33
N TYR A 237 -0.49 -20.46 -2.49
CA TYR A 237 -0.09 -19.06 -2.44
C TYR A 237 0.97 -18.72 -3.51
N PRO A 238 0.95 -17.53 -4.13
CA PRO A 238 -0.15 -16.55 -4.14
C PRO A 238 -1.15 -16.77 -5.29
N PHE A 239 -0.76 -17.50 -6.35
CA PHE A 239 -1.51 -17.55 -7.62
C PHE A 239 -2.32 -18.82 -7.85
N GLY A 240 -2.42 -19.71 -6.85
CA GLY A 240 -3.15 -20.95 -6.97
C GLY A 240 -4.66 -20.73 -7.13
N LEU A 241 -5.29 -21.61 -7.91
CA LEU A 241 -6.73 -21.68 -8.02
C LEU A 241 -7.35 -22.50 -6.89
N VAL A 242 -8.54 -22.09 -6.43
CA VAL A 242 -9.36 -22.93 -5.56
C VAL A 242 -9.84 -24.16 -6.32
N LYS A 243 -9.63 -25.33 -5.72
CA LYS A 243 -10.02 -26.61 -6.30
C LYS A 243 -11.55 -26.74 -6.34
N LYS A 244 -12.10 -27.18 -7.47
CA LYS A 244 -13.54 -27.41 -7.71
C LYS A 244 -14.41 -26.16 -7.55
N THR A 245 -13.88 -24.97 -7.76
CA THR A 245 -14.67 -23.74 -7.81
C THR A 245 -14.91 -23.34 -9.27
N ASN A 246 -16.17 -23.07 -9.63
CA ASN A 246 -16.55 -22.51 -10.92
C ASN A 246 -17.41 -21.26 -10.68
N PRO A 247 -16.96 -20.06 -11.07
CA PRO A 247 -15.70 -19.78 -11.76
C PRO A 247 -14.44 -20.04 -10.91
N GLY A 248 -13.32 -20.43 -11.53
CA GLY A 248 -12.05 -20.59 -10.81
C GLY A 248 -11.57 -19.30 -10.13
N ASP A 249 -11.15 -19.37 -8.87
CA ASP A 249 -10.81 -18.20 -8.05
C ASP A 249 -9.35 -18.24 -7.56
N GLN A 250 -8.65 -17.10 -7.65
CA GLN A 250 -7.34 -16.88 -7.02
C GLN A 250 -7.55 -16.12 -5.71
N GLN A 251 -7.99 -16.81 -4.66
CA GLN A 251 -8.44 -16.21 -3.40
C GLN A 251 -7.50 -15.13 -2.82
N TYR A 252 -6.18 -15.36 -2.84
CA TYR A 252 -5.20 -14.39 -2.35
C TYR A 252 -5.17 -13.11 -3.20
N MET A 253 -5.23 -13.25 -4.52
CA MET A 253 -5.28 -12.12 -5.47
C MET A 253 -6.66 -11.45 -5.49
N THR A 254 -7.71 -12.17 -5.08
CA THR A 254 -9.06 -11.61 -4.95
C THR A 254 -9.15 -10.69 -3.72
N LEU A 255 -8.36 -10.90 -2.66
CA LEU A 255 -8.41 -10.07 -1.45
C LEU A 255 -8.07 -8.59 -1.72
N GLY A 256 -6.93 -8.31 -2.36
CA GLY A 256 -6.49 -6.94 -2.59
C GLY A 256 -7.48 -6.12 -3.41
N LYS A 257 -8.00 -6.69 -4.50
CA LYS A 257 -9.03 -6.03 -5.33
C LYS A 257 -10.34 -5.84 -4.56
N LYS A 258 -10.76 -6.84 -3.76
CA LYS A 258 -12.01 -6.80 -3.00
C LYS A 258 -12.05 -5.60 -2.07
N TYR A 259 -10.98 -5.38 -1.30
CA TYR A 259 -10.89 -4.28 -0.34
C TYR A 259 -10.57 -2.94 -1.01
N LEU A 260 -9.55 -2.90 -1.86
CA LEU A 260 -9.09 -1.62 -2.39
C LEU A 260 -10.05 -1.05 -3.44
N LEU A 261 -10.67 -1.90 -4.26
CA LEU A 261 -11.39 -1.47 -5.46
C LEU A 261 -12.88 -1.85 -5.45
N ASP A 262 -13.20 -3.14 -5.29
CA ASP A 262 -14.52 -3.68 -5.64
C ASP A 262 -15.56 -3.45 -4.52
N GLU A 263 -15.63 -4.36 -3.54
CA GLU A 263 -16.74 -4.42 -2.58
C GLU A 263 -16.70 -3.33 -1.52
N TYR A 264 -15.48 -2.99 -1.05
CA TYR A 264 -15.28 -2.01 0.02
C TYR A 264 -14.92 -0.61 -0.50
N GLY A 265 -14.34 -0.50 -1.70
CA GLY A 265 -14.10 0.78 -2.37
C GLY A 265 -13.20 1.76 -1.60
N PHE A 266 -12.13 1.27 -0.96
CA PHE A 266 -11.21 2.14 -0.20
C PHE A 266 -10.54 3.20 -1.09
N ALA A 267 -10.07 2.80 -2.26
CA ALA A 267 -9.46 3.71 -3.24
C ALA A 267 -10.47 4.75 -3.75
N TYR A 268 -11.72 4.33 -4.02
CA TYR A 268 -12.80 5.27 -4.40
C TYR A 268 -12.99 6.35 -3.32
N ASN A 269 -13.00 5.98 -2.04
CA ASN A 269 -13.11 6.95 -0.94
C ASN A 269 -11.94 7.94 -0.90
N LEU A 270 -10.71 7.48 -1.09
CA LEU A 270 -9.54 8.37 -1.12
C LEU A 270 -9.60 9.34 -2.29
N ILE A 271 -9.92 8.87 -3.51
CA ILE A 271 -10.03 9.72 -4.70
C ILE A 271 -11.12 10.77 -4.53
N ALA A 272 -12.31 10.35 -4.10
CA ALA A 272 -13.46 11.23 -3.92
C ALA A 272 -13.16 12.38 -2.94
N ARG A 273 -12.29 12.12 -1.96
CA ARG A 273 -11.80 13.10 -0.98
C ARG A 273 -10.51 13.80 -1.39
N ARG A 274 -10.03 13.57 -2.61
CA ARG A 274 -8.78 14.11 -3.17
C ARG A 274 -7.56 13.83 -2.29
N ARG A 275 -7.52 12.63 -1.68
CA ARG A 275 -6.38 12.19 -0.88
C ARG A 275 -5.28 11.63 -1.77
N ARG A 276 -4.03 12.01 -1.48
CA ARG A 276 -2.83 11.55 -2.18
C ARG A 276 -2.14 10.34 -1.54
N ALA A 277 -2.72 9.78 -0.48
CA ALA A 277 -2.17 8.64 0.21
C ALA A 277 -2.16 7.39 -0.68
N VAL A 278 -1.09 6.60 -0.61
CA VAL A 278 -0.99 5.30 -1.27
C VAL A 278 -1.59 4.22 -0.36
N MET A 279 -2.43 3.36 -0.92
CA MET A 279 -2.93 2.17 -0.21
C MET A 279 -1.97 1.01 -0.43
N VAL A 280 -1.53 0.38 0.66
CA VAL A 280 -0.66 -0.80 0.65
C VAL A 280 -1.34 -1.91 1.43
N MET A 281 -1.50 -3.07 0.81
CA MET A 281 -2.16 -4.21 1.41
C MET A 281 -1.29 -5.46 1.26
N PRO A 282 -0.47 -5.81 2.26
CA PRO A 282 0.24 -7.09 2.25
C PRO A 282 -0.76 -8.25 2.31
N ILE A 283 -0.48 -9.34 1.62
CA ILE A 283 -1.30 -10.56 1.63
C ILE A 283 -0.55 -11.67 2.35
N CYS A 284 -1.08 -12.17 3.47
CA CYS A 284 -0.43 -13.27 4.20
C CYS A 284 -0.51 -14.61 3.46
N ASN A 285 0.49 -15.46 3.70
CA ASN A 285 0.50 -16.84 3.25
C ASN A 285 0.01 -17.76 4.36
N LYS A 286 -1.23 -18.27 4.24
CA LYS A 286 -1.83 -19.30 5.12
C LYS A 286 -1.77 -19.05 6.64
N GLY A 287 -1.53 -17.84 7.13
CA GLY A 287 -0.82 -17.81 8.40
C GLY A 287 -0.03 -16.56 8.62
N SER A 288 0.91 -16.50 7.70
CA SER A 288 2.16 -15.85 7.94
C SER A 288 2.11 -14.51 7.25
N TRP A 289 2.09 -13.48 8.08
CA TRP A 289 2.40 -12.11 7.67
C TRP A 289 3.90 -11.94 7.39
N GLY A 290 4.72 -12.95 7.72
CA GLY A 290 6.16 -12.93 7.50
C GLY A 290 6.83 -11.70 8.11
N PRO A 291 7.63 -10.94 7.36
CA PRO A 291 8.30 -9.74 7.87
C PRO A 291 7.30 -8.63 8.27
N TYR A 292 6.10 -8.62 7.70
CA TYR A 292 5.11 -7.56 7.86
C TYR A 292 4.38 -7.58 9.21
N SER A 293 4.66 -8.56 10.07
CA SER A 293 4.21 -8.54 11.48
C SER A 293 5.15 -7.76 12.41
N SER A 294 6.10 -7.00 11.87
CA SER A 294 7.06 -6.20 12.63
C SER A 294 7.14 -4.77 12.11
N GLY A 295 7.49 -3.82 12.98
CA GLY A 295 7.67 -2.41 12.57
C GLY A 295 8.72 -2.25 11.48
N GLU A 296 9.83 -2.98 11.58
CA GLU A 296 10.93 -2.95 10.62
C GLU A 296 10.51 -3.45 9.24
N GLY A 297 9.79 -4.57 9.18
CA GLY A 297 9.31 -5.10 7.91
C GLY A 297 8.26 -4.21 7.25
N ILE A 298 7.41 -3.53 8.02
CA ILE A 298 6.45 -2.56 7.49
C ILE A 298 7.15 -1.31 6.98
N TYR A 299 8.15 -0.82 7.71
CA TYR A 299 8.92 0.33 7.25
C TYR A 299 9.70 0.00 5.97
N ARG A 300 10.35 -1.17 5.90
CA ARG A 300 10.98 -1.67 4.68
C ARG A 300 9.97 -1.73 3.53
N LEU A 301 8.78 -2.30 3.76
CA LEU A 301 7.73 -2.37 2.74
C LEU A 301 7.35 -0.98 2.21
N CYS A 302 7.15 0.00 3.08
CA CYS A 302 6.80 1.36 2.66
C CYS A 302 7.90 2.01 1.81
N ARG A 303 9.17 1.82 2.18
CA ARG A 303 10.31 2.33 1.39
C ARG A 303 10.40 1.67 0.03
N GLU A 304 10.22 0.35 -0.03
CA GLU A 304 10.18 -0.40 -1.28
C GLU A 304 9.02 0.04 -2.18
N VAL A 305 7.83 0.30 -1.62
CA VAL A 305 6.69 0.85 -2.37
C VAL A 305 7.00 2.24 -2.91
N SER A 306 7.69 3.09 -2.13
CA SER A 306 8.12 4.42 -2.60
C SER A 306 9.05 4.32 -3.81
N VAL A 307 10.10 3.49 -3.73
CA VAL A 307 11.03 3.25 -4.84
C VAL A 307 10.32 2.64 -6.04
N PHE A 308 9.43 1.66 -5.82
CA PHE A 308 8.61 1.08 -6.87
C PHE A 308 7.79 2.15 -7.60
N LEU A 309 7.02 2.96 -6.88
CA LEU A 309 6.18 3.98 -7.50
C LEU A 309 6.98 5.06 -8.22
N HIS A 310 8.17 5.40 -7.70
CA HIS A 310 9.08 6.32 -8.38
C HIS A 310 9.64 5.72 -9.67
N ARG A 311 10.05 4.44 -9.67
CA ARG A 311 10.44 3.70 -10.87
C ARG A 311 9.36 3.72 -11.95
N GLU A 312 8.11 3.64 -11.52
CA GLU A 312 6.94 3.71 -12.40
C GLU A 312 6.56 5.17 -12.77
N ALA A 313 7.46 6.13 -12.50
CA ALA A 313 7.33 7.58 -12.71
C ALA A 313 6.14 8.25 -12.00
N ARG A 314 5.48 7.57 -11.05
CA ARG A 314 4.25 8.04 -10.38
C ARG A 314 4.50 9.11 -9.32
N THR A 315 5.71 9.19 -8.81
CA THR A 315 6.14 10.16 -7.79
C THR A 315 7.31 11.03 -8.27
N SER A 316 7.56 11.04 -9.59
CA SER A 316 8.65 11.80 -10.20
C SER A 316 8.30 13.27 -10.45
N ASN A 317 9.30 14.10 -10.73
CA ASN A 317 9.15 15.51 -11.12
C ASN A 317 8.33 15.71 -12.41
N LEU A 318 8.14 14.65 -13.19
CA LEU A 318 7.52 14.74 -14.51
C LEU A 318 6.00 14.89 -14.47
N SER A 319 5.40 14.94 -13.28
CA SER A 319 3.96 14.78 -13.09
C SER A 319 3.50 13.44 -13.70
N LEU A 320 2.19 13.21 -13.75
CA LEU A 320 1.61 11.98 -14.31
C LEU A 320 1.58 12.02 -15.86
N LYS A 321 2.71 12.40 -16.48
CA LYS A 321 2.90 12.33 -17.93
C LYS A 321 2.77 10.87 -18.36
N SER A 322 1.93 10.62 -19.36
CA SER A 322 1.70 9.28 -19.89
C SER A 322 2.98 8.73 -20.49
N VAL A 323 3.44 7.58 -19.99
CA VAL A 323 4.51 6.79 -20.61
C VAL A 323 4.01 6.29 -21.97
N GLY A 324 4.72 6.64 -23.05
CA GLY A 324 4.70 5.88 -24.31
C GLY A 324 3.44 5.85 -25.16
N GLY A 325 2.50 6.80 -25.05
CA GLY A 325 1.35 6.86 -25.98
C GLY A 325 0.35 5.70 -25.87
N ILE A 326 0.45 4.87 -24.84
CA ILE A 326 -0.49 3.80 -24.52
C ILE A 326 -1.75 4.43 -23.90
N ASP A 327 -2.95 4.14 -24.44
CA ASP A 327 -4.23 4.73 -24.03
C ASP A 327 -4.47 4.54 -22.52
N ARG A 328 -4.77 5.63 -21.80
CA ARG A 328 -5.10 5.66 -20.36
C ARG A 328 -6.18 4.65 -19.96
N LYS A 329 -7.02 4.17 -20.88
CA LYS A 329 -8.01 3.11 -20.61
C LYS A 329 -7.38 1.72 -20.42
N THR A 330 -6.20 1.47 -20.98
CA THR A 330 -5.41 0.23 -20.77
C THR A 330 -4.51 0.29 -19.52
N TRP A 331 -4.50 1.42 -18.79
CA TRP A 331 -3.59 1.68 -17.65
C TRP A 331 -4.07 1.18 -16.29
N PHE A 332 -5.29 0.67 -16.14
CA PHE A 332 -5.79 0.39 -14.79
C PHE A 332 -5.15 -0.83 -14.14
N ILE A 333 -4.76 -1.82 -14.96
CA ILE A 333 -4.08 -3.03 -14.52
C ILE A 333 -2.90 -3.34 -15.44
N GLY A 334 -1.93 -4.10 -14.93
CA GLY A 334 -0.86 -4.65 -15.77
C GLY A 334 0.52 -4.56 -15.16
N GLY A 335 1.50 -5.03 -15.94
CA GLY A 335 2.93 -5.02 -15.66
C GLY A 335 3.50 -3.62 -15.40
N SER A 336 4.82 -3.53 -15.35
CA SER A 336 5.51 -2.23 -15.24
C SER A 336 5.08 -1.31 -16.38
N LEU A 337 4.80 -0.04 -16.07
CA LEU A 337 4.57 1.05 -17.01
C LEU A 337 5.74 1.26 -17.98
N ARG A 338 6.92 0.74 -17.64
CA ARG A 338 8.12 0.75 -18.48
C ARG A 338 8.13 -0.37 -19.53
N SER A 339 7.11 -1.23 -19.58
CA SER A 339 7.03 -2.34 -20.53
C SER A 339 5.60 -2.51 -21.08
N PRO A 340 5.37 -2.57 -22.40
CA PRO A 340 6.32 -2.46 -23.52
C PRO A 340 6.44 -1.03 -24.11
N GLY A 341 5.91 0.00 -23.45
CA GLY A 341 5.87 1.37 -23.99
C GLY A 341 7.24 2.04 -24.09
N ALA A 342 7.39 2.99 -25.01
CA ALA A 342 8.56 3.87 -25.05
C ALA A 342 8.67 4.61 -23.70
N GLY A 343 9.80 4.43 -23.01
CA GLY A 343 10.07 5.08 -21.73
C GLY A 343 9.91 6.60 -21.81
N ILE A 344 9.60 7.24 -20.68
CA ILE A 344 9.66 8.69 -20.59
C ILE A 344 11.13 9.10 -20.59
N TRP A 345 11.50 10.08 -21.41
CA TRP A 345 12.85 10.65 -21.44
C TRP A 345 12.84 11.98 -20.70
N SER A 346 13.82 12.16 -19.81
CA SER A 346 14.00 13.41 -19.08
C SER A 346 15.46 13.57 -18.65
N THR A 347 15.86 14.81 -18.39
CA THR A 347 17.12 15.14 -17.72
C THR A 347 17.02 15.10 -16.19
N ASP A 348 15.80 15.07 -15.64
CA ASP A 348 15.54 15.03 -14.21
C ASP A 348 14.19 14.34 -13.89
N PHE A 349 14.22 13.34 -13.01
CA PHE A 349 13.03 12.69 -12.45
C PHE A 349 12.81 13.01 -10.97
N GLY A 350 13.74 13.70 -10.32
CA GLY A 350 13.76 13.92 -8.88
C GLY A 350 14.35 12.73 -8.11
N ALA A 351 14.12 12.71 -6.80
CA ALA A 351 14.50 11.60 -5.92
C ALA A 351 13.29 10.71 -5.62
N PRO A 352 13.50 9.39 -5.36
CA PRO A 352 12.48 8.59 -4.71
C PRO A 352 12.06 9.27 -3.40
N PRO A 353 10.75 9.45 -3.16
CA PRO A 353 10.32 10.23 -2.01
C PRO A 353 10.53 9.48 -0.70
N LYS A 354 10.68 10.24 0.38
CA LYS A 354 10.77 9.68 1.72
C LYS A 354 9.41 9.14 2.16
N VAL A 355 9.43 8.19 3.08
CA VAL A 355 8.20 7.71 3.72
C VAL A 355 7.66 8.84 4.60
N GLY A 356 6.42 9.24 4.31
CA GLY A 356 5.69 10.24 5.06
C GLY A 356 4.92 9.65 6.24
N ARG A 357 3.70 10.12 6.44
CA ARG A 357 2.81 9.60 7.47
C ARG A 357 2.30 8.22 7.08
N ILE A 358 2.34 7.29 8.03
CA ILE A 358 1.81 5.95 7.91
C ILE A 358 0.57 5.82 8.79
N VAL A 359 -0.51 5.34 8.18
CA VAL A 359 -1.62 4.70 8.89
C VAL A 359 -1.40 3.20 8.86
N ILE A 360 -1.55 2.52 10.01
CA ILE A 360 -1.63 1.06 10.07
C ILE A 360 -3.06 0.66 10.45
N SER A 361 -3.69 -0.13 9.60
CA SER A 361 -5.07 -0.56 9.75
C SER A 361 -5.20 -2.08 9.77
N GLY A 362 -6.08 -2.60 10.62
CA GLY A 362 -6.45 -4.02 10.64
C GLY A 362 -7.96 -4.19 10.67
N TYR A 363 -8.47 -5.13 9.85
CA TYR A 363 -9.88 -5.54 9.90
C TYR A 363 -10.03 -6.97 10.43
N SER A 364 -10.91 -7.20 11.41
CA SER A 364 -11.14 -8.52 12.00
C SER A 364 -9.81 -9.14 12.48
N ARG A 365 -9.42 -10.29 11.95
CA ARG A 365 -8.11 -10.95 12.19
C ARG A 365 -6.89 -10.24 11.62
N GLY A 366 -7.10 -9.24 10.77
CA GLY A 366 -6.05 -8.33 10.33
C GLY A 366 -5.49 -7.47 11.47
N ILE A 367 -6.12 -7.43 12.65
CA ILE A 367 -5.58 -6.71 13.81
C ILE A 367 -4.37 -7.41 14.45
N ASP A 368 -4.23 -8.73 14.27
CA ASP A 368 -3.13 -9.51 14.85
C ASP A 368 -1.72 -9.00 14.45
N PRO A 369 -1.41 -8.74 13.16
CA PRO A 369 -0.13 -8.14 12.80
C PRO A 369 0.04 -6.73 13.36
N VAL A 370 -1.03 -5.92 13.47
CA VAL A 370 -0.97 -4.58 14.10
C VAL A 370 -0.54 -4.67 15.56
N ILE A 371 -1.12 -5.63 16.30
CA ILE A 371 -0.74 -5.93 17.68
C ILE A 371 0.73 -6.37 17.76
N SER A 372 1.19 -7.18 16.81
CA SER A 372 2.60 -7.60 16.75
C SER A 372 3.54 -6.41 16.52
N ILE A 373 3.21 -5.51 15.59
CA ILE A 373 3.98 -4.29 15.29
C ILE A 373 4.05 -3.36 16.53
N MET A 374 2.98 -3.24 17.31
CA MET A 374 3.00 -2.48 18.56
C MET A 374 3.97 -3.04 19.60
N ARG A 375 4.21 -4.36 19.57
CA ARG A 375 5.06 -5.05 20.55
C ARG A 375 6.52 -5.01 20.16
N THR A 376 6.81 -5.16 18.86
CA THR A 376 8.18 -5.40 18.40
C THR A 376 8.52 -4.58 17.15
N TRP A 377 9.66 -3.89 17.23
CA TRP A 377 10.33 -3.35 16.05
C TRP A 377 10.75 -4.48 15.11
N ARG A 378 11.35 -5.55 15.67
CA ARG A 378 11.89 -6.69 14.93
C ARG A 378 11.29 -7.99 15.45
N ALA A 379 10.76 -8.82 14.55
CA ALA A 379 10.24 -10.14 14.91
C ALA A 379 11.38 -11.16 15.19
N ALA A 380 11.07 -12.22 15.92
CA ALA A 380 12.00 -13.35 16.09
C ALA A 380 12.24 -14.06 14.74
N GLY A 381 13.50 -14.44 14.46
CA GLY A 381 13.87 -15.08 13.18
C GLY A 381 13.85 -14.14 11.97
N PHE A 382 13.68 -12.84 12.18
CA PHE A 382 13.64 -11.84 11.13
C PHE A 382 15.01 -11.70 10.44
N SER A 383 15.07 -11.99 9.13
CA SER A 383 16.31 -11.85 8.38
C SER A 383 16.61 -10.39 8.04
N GLN A 384 17.62 -9.84 8.70
CA GLN A 384 18.11 -8.49 8.45
C GLN A 384 18.59 -8.28 7.02
N GLN A 385 19.25 -9.28 6.43
CA GLN A 385 19.74 -9.20 5.06
C GLN A 385 18.60 -9.02 4.04
N TYR A 386 17.46 -9.67 4.28
CA TYR A 386 16.34 -9.64 3.33
C TYR A 386 15.30 -8.57 3.62
N TRP A 387 15.09 -8.26 4.90
CA TRP A 387 13.96 -7.49 5.36
C TRP A 387 14.35 -6.30 6.25
N GLY A 388 15.61 -6.22 6.65
CA GLY A 388 16.11 -5.23 7.61
C GLY A 388 16.15 -3.81 7.07
N CYS A 389 16.16 -2.88 8.03
CA CYS A 389 16.54 -1.49 7.85
C CYS A 389 17.82 -1.26 8.65
N SER A 390 18.96 -1.09 7.97
CA SER A 390 20.24 -0.97 8.67
C SER A 390 20.28 0.33 9.48
N PRO A 391 20.74 0.29 10.75
CA PRO A 391 20.98 1.51 11.49
C PRO A 391 22.12 2.33 10.84
N PRO A 392 22.22 3.63 11.13
CA PRO A 392 23.30 4.46 10.63
C PRO A 392 24.66 3.86 10.99
N SER A 393 25.57 3.73 10.02
CA SER A 393 26.97 3.43 10.31
C SER A 393 27.66 4.67 10.86
N SER A 394 28.77 4.49 11.58
CA SER A 394 29.61 5.61 12.06
C SER A 394 30.13 6.50 10.92
N SER A 395 30.24 5.96 9.71
CA SER A 395 30.60 6.67 8.48
C SER A 395 29.46 7.46 7.82
N ASN A 396 28.22 7.34 8.33
CA ASN A 396 27.03 7.98 7.77
C ASN A 396 26.10 8.52 8.86
N SER A 397 26.68 9.31 9.78
CA SER A 397 26.04 9.86 10.99
C SER A 397 24.83 10.77 10.73
N ASN A 398 24.63 11.23 9.48
CA ASN A 398 23.48 12.04 9.09
C ASN A 398 22.19 11.23 8.84
N ARG A 399 22.22 9.90 8.95
CA ARG A 399 21.01 9.07 8.81
C ARG A 399 20.27 8.98 10.14
N GLN A 400 18.95 9.15 10.09
CA GLN A 400 18.10 8.88 11.24
C GLN A 400 18.04 7.37 11.51
N ASP A 401 17.98 6.98 12.78
CA ASP A 401 17.72 5.61 13.18
C ASP A 401 16.38 5.12 12.57
N PRO A 402 16.34 3.97 11.87
CA PRO A 402 15.13 3.50 11.19
C PRO A 402 13.94 3.24 12.12
N ASN A 403 14.19 2.79 13.36
CA ASN A 403 13.12 2.57 14.33
C ASN A 403 12.53 3.90 14.77
N GLN A 404 13.37 4.92 15.02
CA GLN A 404 12.89 6.27 15.30
C GLN A 404 12.14 6.87 14.10
N ALA A 405 12.66 6.68 12.88
CA ALA A 405 12.02 7.17 11.65
C ALA A 405 10.64 6.53 11.47
N PHE A 406 10.51 5.21 11.65
CA PHE A 406 9.22 4.53 11.62
C PHE A 406 8.29 4.97 12.74
N SER A 407 8.79 5.10 13.98
CA SER A 407 8.00 5.56 15.12
C SER A 407 7.43 6.97 14.89
N THR A 408 8.19 7.82 14.20
CA THR A 408 7.76 9.17 13.77
C THR A 408 6.80 9.11 12.59
N ALA A 409 7.01 8.20 11.64
CA ALA A 409 6.13 8.04 10.48
C ALA A 409 4.76 7.45 10.87
N TRP A 410 4.72 6.50 11.80
CA TRP A 410 3.49 5.84 12.24
C TRP A 410 2.67 6.75 13.15
N GLN A 411 1.78 7.50 12.51
CA GLN A 411 0.99 8.56 13.11
C GLN A 411 -0.45 8.16 13.38
N GLU A 412 -0.98 7.14 12.71
CA GLU A 412 -2.38 6.77 12.88
C GLU A 412 -2.60 5.25 12.89
N LEU A 413 -3.55 4.81 13.72
CA LEU A 413 -4.04 3.44 13.76
C LEU A 413 -5.53 3.38 13.49
N TRP A 414 -5.94 2.46 12.61
CA TRP A 414 -7.35 2.17 12.33
C TRP A 414 -7.68 0.71 12.66
N ASP A 415 -8.42 0.52 13.75
CA ASP A 415 -8.99 -0.75 14.14
C ASP A 415 -10.41 -0.86 13.61
N LEU A 416 -10.60 -1.76 12.65
CA LEU A 416 -11.86 -2.00 11.98
C LEU A 416 -12.39 -3.35 12.47
N ASP A 417 -13.25 -3.33 13.48
CA ASP A 417 -13.92 -4.52 13.98
C ASP A 417 -12.94 -5.64 14.38
N GLY A 418 -11.83 -5.26 15.02
CA GLY A 418 -10.74 -6.16 15.41
C GLY A 418 -11.21 -7.31 16.31
N ALA A 419 -10.72 -8.51 16.02
CA ALA A 419 -11.05 -9.70 16.81
C ALA A 419 -10.09 -9.86 17.99
N HIS A 420 -10.31 -9.09 19.06
CA HIS A 420 -9.37 -9.03 20.21
C HIS A 420 -9.51 -10.19 21.20
N ALA A 421 -10.63 -10.91 21.20
CA ALA A 421 -10.93 -11.91 22.24
C ALA A 421 -9.93 -13.10 22.22
N PRO A 422 -9.52 -13.64 23.39
CA PRO A 422 -8.62 -14.80 23.45
C PRO A 422 -9.23 -16.08 22.88
N SER A 423 -10.55 -16.28 23.02
CA SER A 423 -11.30 -17.38 22.40
C SER A 423 -11.16 -17.43 20.89
N ASN A 424 -10.89 -16.27 20.32
CA ASN A 424 -10.64 -16.08 18.93
C ASN A 424 -9.13 -16.24 18.62
N GLY A 425 -8.22 -16.16 19.58
CA GLY A 425 -6.77 -16.15 19.34
C GLY A 425 -6.18 -14.74 19.28
N GLY A 426 -6.97 -13.73 19.65
CA GLY A 426 -6.47 -12.41 20.02
C GLY A 426 -5.83 -12.42 21.42
N ILE A 427 -5.34 -11.26 21.85
CA ILE A 427 -4.59 -11.12 23.12
C ILE A 427 -5.48 -10.74 24.31
N GLY A 428 -6.78 -10.57 24.08
CA GLY A 428 -7.73 -9.99 25.01
C GLY A 428 -7.76 -8.46 24.96
N TRP A 429 -8.94 -7.89 25.16
CA TRP A 429 -9.15 -6.45 25.18
C TRP A 429 -8.29 -5.70 26.22
N PRO A 430 -8.10 -6.19 27.46
CA PRO A 430 -7.24 -5.51 28.43
C PRO A 430 -5.78 -5.40 27.98
N ALA A 431 -5.24 -6.45 27.35
CA ALA A 431 -3.87 -6.43 26.84
C ALA A 431 -3.74 -5.55 25.59
N TYR A 432 -4.76 -5.55 24.72
CA TYR A 432 -4.80 -4.67 23.55
C TYR A 432 -4.83 -3.19 23.93
N THR A 433 -5.73 -2.81 24.85
CA THR A 433 -5.84 -1.43 25.34
C THR A 433 -4.58 -0.96 26.06
N ALA A 434 -3.85 -1.83 26.76
CA ALA A 434 -2.55 -1.50 27.33
C ALA A 434 -1.50 -1.17 26.27
N LEU A 435 -1.42 -1.96 25.19
CA LEU A 435 -0.52 -1.67 24.05
C LEU A 435 -0.92 -0.39 23.33
N LEU A 436 -2.21 -0.20 23.09
CA LEU A 436 -2.76 0.99 22.44
C LEU A 436 -2.46 2.25 23.26
N SER A 437 -2.65 2.20 24.59
CA SER A 437 -2.30 3.28 25.51
C SER A 437 -0.82 3.63 25.44
N LYS A 438 0.06 2.61 25.46
CA LYS A 438 1.52 2.80 25.36
C LYS A 438 1.90 3.45 24.03
N TRP A 439 1.37 2.94 22.92
CA TRP A 439 1.65 3.48 21.59
C TRP A 439 1.13 4.92 21.46
N PHE A 440 -0.13 5.17 21.80
CA PHE A 440 -0.74 6.49 21.65
C PHE A 440 -0.08 7.56 22.53
N SER A 441 0.33 7.20 23.75
CA SER A 441 0.94 8.16 24.69
C SER A 441 2.40 8.46 24.38
N ALA A 442 3.05 7.66 23.53
CA ALA A 442 4.46 7.85 23.17
C ALA A 442 4.68 9.05 22.24
N ASP A 443 3.65 9.58 21.57
CA ASP A 443 3.75 10.76 20.71
C ASP A 443 2.42 11.54 20.69
N GLN A 444 2.49 12.85 20.92
CA GLN A 444 1.31 13.73 20.95
C GLN A 444 0.71 14.00 19.57
N THR A 445 1.37 13.60 18.48
CA THR A 445 0.79 13.71 17.13
C THR A 445 0.02 12.46 16.73
N ARG A 446 0.14 11.35 17.48
CA ARG A 446 -0.55 10.09 17.16
C ARG A 446 -2.05 10.20 17.25
N MET A 447 -2.72 9.44 16.39
CA MET A 447 -4.16 9.33 16.30
C MET A 447 -4.61 7.87 16.33
N MET A 448 -5.73 7.58 16.99
CA MET A 448 -6.32 6.24 16.96
C MET A 448 -7.78 6.30 16.56
N ARG A 449 -8.24 5.32 15.79
CA ARG A 449 -9.61 5.24 15.31
C ARG A 449 -10.11 3.82 15.45
N LEU A 450 -11.13 3.63 16.27
CA LEU A 450 -11.71 2.33 16.59
C LEU A 450 -13.15 2.31 16.07
N PHE A 451 -13.49 1.37 15.19
CA PHE A 451 -14.83 1.19 14.65
C PHE A 451 -15.25 -0.26 14.81
N HIS A 452 -16.27 -0.55 15.62
CA HIS A 452 -16.70 -1.93 15.93
C HIS A 452 -18.21 -2.10 15.80
N SER A 453 -18.64 -3.30 15.37
CA SER A 453 -20.06 -3.65 15.15
C SER A 453 -20.68 -4.53 16.24
N LEU A 454 -19.87 -5.29 16.98
CA LEU A 454 -20.28 -6.23 18.03
C LEU A 454 -19.19 -6.38 19.11
N GLU A 455 -19.61 -6.74 20.33
CA GLU A 455 -18.75 -7.28 21.42
C GLU A 455 -17.52 -6.46 21.83
N GLN A 456 -17.73 -5.21 22.24
CA GLN A 456 -16.77 -4.46 23.05
C GLN A 456 -17.02 -4.71 24.54
N PRO A 457 -15.98 -4.73 25.40
CA PRO A 457 -16.19 -4.67 26.84
C PRO A 457 -16.92 -3.37 27.21
N ASP A 458 -18.06 -3.55 27.87
CA ASP A 458 -18.86 -2.45 28.40
C ASP A 458 -17.96 -1.51 29.21
N PRO A 459 -17.78 -0.23 28.82
CA PRO A 459 -16.88 0.68 29.51
C PRO A 459 -17.29 0.94 30.98
N LYS A 460 -18.57 0.70 31.32
CA LYS A 460 -19.05 0.75 32.72
C LYS A 460 -18.56 -0.46 33.53
N LYS A 461 -18.30 -1.61 32.88
CA LYS A 461 -17.86 -2.87 33.51
C LYS A 461 -16.37 -3.17 33.31
N ASP A 462 -15.73 -2.58 32.32
CA ASP A 462 -14.32 -2.80 32.01
C ASP A 462 -13.42 -2.14 33.06
N GLY A 463 -12.42 -2.86 33.56
CA GLY A 463 -11.50 -2.37 34.61
C GLY A 463 -10.41 -1.42 34.10
N ASN A 464 -10.23 -1.29 32.78
CA ASN A 464 -9.13 -0.56 32.19
C ASN A 464 -9.34 0.96 32.30
N VAL A 465 -8.45 1.61 33.06
CA VAL A 465 -8.50 3.06 33.32
C VAL A 465 -8.36 3.88 32.03
N PHE A 466 -7.52 3.43 31.09
CA PHE A 466 -7.37 4.09 29.80
C PHE A 466 -8.70 4.04 29.05
N TRP A 467 -9.29 2.86 28.85
CA TRP A 467 -10.59 2.69 28.18
C TRP A 467 -11.73 3.46 28.85
N LYS A 468 -11.76 3.50 30.18
CA LYS A 468 -12.71 4.32 30.95
C LYS A 468 -12.52 5.80 30.73
N LYS A 469 -11.29 6.31 30.93
CA LYS A 469 -10.95 7.73 30.68
C LYS A 469 -11.35 8.12 29.28
N LEU A 470 -10.97 7.27 28.34
CA LEU A 470 -11.36 7.35 26.96
C LEU A 470 -12.90 7.56 26.88
N MET A 471 -13.72 6.60 27.31
CA MET A 471 -15.16 6.66 27.09
C MET A 471 -15.93 7.70 27.93
N MET A 472 -15.29 8.37 28.91
CA MET A 472 -15.93 9.32 29.85
C MET A 472 -15.62 10.81 29.59
N GLU A 473 -14.71 11.16 28.66
CA GLU A 473 -14.25 12.55 28.44
C GLU A 473 -15.28 13.50 27.78
N ASP A 474 -16.51 13.08 27.47
CA ASP A 474 -17.64 13.97 27.15
C ASP A 474 -18.98 13.28 27.47
N LYS A 475 -20.05 14.05 27.69
CA LYS A 475 -21.36 13.54 28.15
C LYS A 475 -21.80 12.29 27.36
N PRO A 476 -22.25 11.21 28.03
CA PRO A 476 -22.76 10.05 27.34
C PRO A 476 -24.03 10.39 26.55
N TYR A 477 -24.08 9.97 25.29
CA TYR A 477 -25.35 9.80 24.59
C TYR A 477 -26.05 8.60 25.23
N GLU A 478 -26.81 8.84 26.30
CA GLU A 478 -27.66 7.81 26.91
C GLU A 478 -29.00 7.77 26.17
N ASN A 479 -29.10 6.96 25.10
CA ASN A 479 -30.34 6.28 24.64
C ASN A 479 -30.14 5.49 23.31
N TYR A 480 -29.94 4.16 23.44
CA TYR A 480 -30.21 3.06 22.48
C TYR A 480 -29.50 2.93 21.09
N LYS A 481 -29.24 1.65 20.70
CA LYS A 481 -28.95 1.04 19.37
C LYS A 481 -27.75 1.54 18.55
N ILE A 482 -27.16 2.66 18.94
CA ILE A 482 -25.77 3.01 18.70
C ILE A 482 -25.21 3.21 20.11
N ASP A 483 -24.41 2.28 20.63
CA ASP A 483 -23.93 2.47 22.02
C ASP A 483 -22.95 3.65 22.14
N GLY A 484 -22.48 4.19 21.00
CA GLY A 484 -22.01 5.57 20.89
C GLY A 484 -20.97 5.78 19.78
N ALA A 485 -20.89 6.99 19.23
CA ALA A 485 -19.70 7.48 18.55
C ALA A 485 -19.14 8.70 19.28
N ARG A 486 -17.82 8.75 19.42
CA ARG A 486 -17.11 9.79 20.17
C ARG A 486 -15.89 10.25 19.39
N GLU A 487 -15.71 11.57 19.31
CA GLU A 487 -14.46 12.21 18.92
C GLU A 487 -13.92 12.91 20.15
N LEU A 488 -12.70 12.59 20.57
CA LEU A 488 -12.13 13.09 21.82
C LEU A 488 -10.70 13.60 21.58
N GLN A 489 -10.21 14.40 22.53
CA GLN A 489 -8.86 14.99 22.52
C GLN A 489 -8.55 15.75 21.23
N GLY A 490 -9.40 16.71 20.87
CA GLY A 490 -9.21 17.52 19.66
C GLY A 490 -9.23 16.69 18.37
N LYS A 491 -10.03 15.61 18.35
CA LYS A 491 -10.15 14.65 17.23
C LYS A 491 -8.91 13.80 16.98
N ARG A 492 -7.95 13.73 17.89
CA ARG A 492 -6.86 12.73 17.82
C ARG A 492 -7.36 11.32 18.03
N TRP A 493 -8.55 11.18 18.60
CA TRP A 493 -9.12 9.88 18.86
C TRP A 493 -10.59 9.82 18.47
N THR A 494 -10.95 8.70 17.84
CA THR A 494 -12.32 8.34 17.51
C THR A 494 -12.65 6.93 17.98
N VAL A 495 -13.81 6.76 18.59
CA VAL A 495 -14.45 5.45 18.76
C VAL A 495 -15.85 5.50 18.20
N VAL A 496 -16.20 4.47 17.44
CA VAL A 496 -17.55 4.26 16.94
C VAL A 496 -17.96 2.85 17.27
N HIS A 497 -19.04 2.72 18.03
CA HIS A 497 -19.73 1.46 18.26
C HIS A 497 -21.14 1.55 17.72
N CYS A 498 -21.48 0.64 16.82
CA CYS A 498 -22.81 0.59 16.22
C CYS A 498 -23.35 -0.83 16.34
N ASP A 499 -24.62 -0.99 16.71
CA ASP A 499 -25.20 -2.32 16.70
C ASP A 499 -25.30 -2.88 15.26
N ALA A 500 -25.35 -4.20 15.13
CA ALA A 500 -25.42 -4.86 13.83
C ALA A 500 -26.67 -4.46 13.00
N LYS A 501 -27.77 -4.09 13.66
CA LYS A 501 -29.00 -3.64 12.99
C LYS A 501 -28.83 -2.23 12.41
N TYR A 502 -28.02 -1.40 13.06
CA TYR A 502 -27.69 -0.05 12.70
C TYR A 502 -26.66 -0.01 11.57
N ILE A 503 -25.63 -0.86 11.58
CA ILE A 503 -24.70 -0.92 10.44
C ILE A 503 -25.36 -1.51 9.18
N GLY A 504 -26.38 -2.36 9.33
CA GLY A 504 -27.37 -2.78 8.32
C GLY A 504 -26.96 -2.75 6.85
N ASN A 505 -26.92 -3.92 6.20
CA ASN A 505 -26.53 -4.15 4.81
C ASN A 505 -27.45 -3.52 3.73
N LYS A 506 -27.43 -2.19 3.58
CA LYS A 506 -28.09 -1.47 2.47
C LYS A 506 -27.12 -0.46 1.86
N PRO A 507 -26.16 -0.90 1.01
CA PRO A 507 -25.23 0.02 0.36
C PRO A 507 -25.95 0.95 -0.63
N ALA A 508 -25.24 1.98 -1.10
CA ALA A 508 -25.73 2.85 -2.17
C ALA A 508 -26.06 2.07 -3.45
N VAL A 509 -26.96 2.64 -4.26
CA VAL A 509 -27.35 2.06 -5.56
C VAL A 509 -26.10 1.83 -6.42
N GLY A 510 -25.97 0.62 -6.95
CA GLY A 510 -24.83 0.18 -7.74
C GLY A 510 -23.82 -0.65 -6.94
N VAL A 511 -23.62 -0.42 -5.64
CA VAL A 511 -22.56 -1.12 -4.90
C VAL A 511 -23.04 -2.48 -4.35
N PRO A 512 -22.25 -3.58 -4.48
CA PRO A 512 -22.66 -4.88 -3.96
C PRO A 512 -23.01 -4.85 -2.46
N PRO A 513 -24.12 -5.49 -2.04
CA PRO A 513 -24.43 -5.72 -0.63
C PRO A 513 -23.40 -6.66 -0.01
N LEU A 514 -23.07 -6.41 1.26
CA LEU A 514 -22.14 -7.23 2.04
C LEU A 514 -22.91 -8.24 2.89
N PRO A 515 -22.38 -9.44 3.17
CA PRO A 515 -23.17 -10.52 3.76
C PRO A 515 -23.76 -10.18 5.14
N ASP A 516 -23.07 -9.37 5.96
CA ASP A 516 -23.52 -8.98 7.30
C ASP A 516 -22.97 -7.60 7.76
N ALA A 517 -23.26 -7.24 9.00
CA ALA A 517 -22.80 -6.01 9.64
C ALA A 517 -21.27 -5.99 9.89
N HIS A 518 -20.68 -7.14 10.23
CA HIS A 518 -19.23 -7.27 10.45
C HIS A 518 -18.46 -6.87 9.19
N HIS A 519 -18.94 -7.29 8.02
CA HIS A 519 -18.38 -6.92 6.74
C HIS A 519 -18.69 -5.46 6.35
N ALA A 520 -19.83 -4.90 6.77
CA ALA A 520 -20.15 -3.50 6.47
C ALA A 520 -19.32 -2.48 7.28
N THR A 521 -18.81 -2.83 8.46
CA THR A 521 -17.98 -1.97 9.32
C THR A 521 -16.80 -1.31 8.59
N PRO A 522 -15.85 -2.05 7.99
CA PRO A 522 -14.69 -1.44 7.33
C PRO A 522 -15.09 -0.51 6.19
N LYS A 523 -16.19 -0.78 5.49
CA LYS A 523 -16.68 0.06 4.39
C LYS A 523 -17.12 1.44 4.91
N VAL A 524 -18.00 1.45 5.91
CA VAL A 524 -18.48 2.69 6.56
C VAL A 524 -17.32 3.42 7.23
N ALA A 525 -16.56 2.69 8.06
CA ALA A 525 -15.44 3.24 8.81
C ALA A 525 -14.43 3.92 7.88
N PHE A 526 -14.01 3.25 6.80
CA PHE A 526 -12.99 3.80 5.90
C PHE A 526 -13.41 5.17 5.31
N SER A 527 -14.68 5.35 4.97
CA SER A 527 -15.18 6.65 4.50
C SER A 527 -14.98 7.75 5.55
N HIS A 528 -15.29 7.48 6.82
CA HIS A 528 -15.08 8.42 7.93
C HIS A 528 -13.59 8.67 8.17
N LEU A 529 -12.81 7.59 8.20
CA LEU A 529 -11.38 7.63 8.45
C LEU A 529 -10.65 8.46 7.40
N ALA A 530 -10.99 8.30 6.12
CA ALA A 530 -10.47 9.13 5.04
C ALA A 530 -10.89 10.61 5.17
N ALA A 531 -12.01 10.92 5.82
CA ALA A 531 -12.46 12.28 6.11
C ALA A 531 -11.65 12.92 7.25
N LEU A 532 -11.41 12.16 8.31
CA LEU A 532 -10.78 12.59 9.55
C LEU A 532 -9.25 12.63 9.47
N SER A 533 -8.66 11.67 8.76
CA SER A 533 -7.23 11.51 8.69
C SER A 533 -6.57 12.66 7.93
N PRO A 534 -5.43 13.19 8.43
CA PRO A 534 -4.62 14.13 7.68
C PRO A 534 -3.72 13.45 6.62
N VAL A 535 -3.74 12.12 6.53
CA VAL A 535 -2.85 11.39 5.63
C VAL A 535 -3.25 11.63 4.18
N GLY A 536 -2.29 12.07 3.37
CA GLY A 536 -2.49 12.45 1.98
C GLY A 536 -3.36 13.69 1.79
N THR A 537 -3.54 14.55 2.80
CA THR A 537 -4.10 15.91 2.59
C THR A 537 -3.19 16.71 1.69
N THR A 538 -3.76 17.41 0.71
CA THR A 538 -3.08 18.41 -0.13
C THR A 538 -3.06 19.78 0.51
#